data_AF-A0A350DFT8-F1
#
_entry.id   AF-A0A350DFT8-F1
#
_cell.length_a   1.000
_cell.length_b   1.000
_cell.length_c   1.000
_cell.angle_alpha   90.00
_cell.angle_beta   90.00
_cell.angle_gamma   90.00
#
_symmetry.space_group_name_H-M   'P 1'
#
loop_
_entity.id
_entity.type
_entity.pdbx_description
1 polymer ?
#
loop_
_entity_poly.entity_id
_entity_poly.type
_entity_poly.pdbx_seq_one_letter_code
_entity_poly.pdbx_strand_id
1 'polypeptide(L)'
;MRTKLPPREQRAAENFVLVCDSGISKWASFRCPGGCGERIDLSLNPHLRPNWKVTLDWWRRPTVVPSVHQRNNCGCHFWIRKGKVDWCKGGQPSKVRERF
;
A
#
# COMPACT_ATOMS: atom_id res chain seq x y z
N MET A 1 11.00 -5.62 -21.57
CA MET A 1 9.52 -5.80 -21.55
C MET A 1 8.92 -4.83 -20.53
N ARG A 2 8.16 -3.82 -20.97
CA ARG A 2 7.48 -2.86 -20.07
C ARG A 2 6.31 -3.58 -19.39
N THR A 3 6.43 -3.89 -18.09
CA THR A 3 5.27 -4.29 -17.28
C THR A 3 4.29 -3.13 -17.25
N LYS A 4 3.23 -3.21 -18.07
CA LYS A 4 2.14 -2.25 -18.05
C LYS A 4 1.46 -2.35 -16.68
N LEU A 5 1.53 -1.27 -15.91
CA LEU A 5 0.72 -1.11 -14.70
C LEU A 5 -0.77 -1.30 -15.05
N PRO A 6 -1.54 -2.01 -14.21
CA PRO A 6 -2.96 -2.25 -14.49
C PRO A 6 -3.79 -0.95 -14.49
N PRO A 7 -4.89 -0.88 -15.26
CA PRO A 7 -5.76 0.29 -15.38
C PRO A 7 -6.38 0.75 -14.06
N ARG A 8 -6.72 2.04 -13.99
CA ARG A 8 -7.03 2.81 -12.76
C ARG A 8 -8.41 2.58 -12.13
N GLU A 9 -9.29 1.77 -12.70
CA GLU A 9 -10.73 1.93 -12.49
C GLU A 9 -11.43 0.68 -11.94
N GLN A 10 -11.26 0.42 -10.63
CA GLN A 10 -12.15 -0.46 -9.86
C GLN A 10 -12.33 0.16 -8.46
N ARG A 11 -13.56 0.53 -8.12
CA ARG A 11 -13.95 1.22 -6.88
C ARG A 11 -15.00 0.39 -6.11
N ALA A 12 -14.58 -0.17 -4.99
CA ALA A 12 -15.26 -0.11 -3.69
C ALA A 12 -14.16 0.32 -2.70
N ALA A 13 -14.37 0.43 -1.39
CA ALA A 13 -13.45 1.12 -0.45
C ALA A 13 -12.01 0.53 -0.27
N GLU A 14 -11.47 -0.25 -1.22
CA GLU A 14 -11.12 -1.63 -0.90
C GLU A 14 -9.97 -2.26 -1.70
N ASN A 15 -9.35 -1.59 -2.68
CA ASN A 15 -8.46 -2.33 -3.60
C ASN A 15 -6.99 -2.30 -3.17
N PHE A 16 -6.64 -3.19 -2.24
CA PHE A 16 -5.29 -3.72 -2.13
C PHE A 16 -5.04 -4.72 -3.25
N VAL A 17 -4.25 -4.31 -4.24
CA VAL A 17 -3.90 -5.11 -5.40
C VAL A 17 -2.51 -5.69 -5.22
N LEU A 18 -2.41 -7.01 -5.21
CA LEU A 18 -1.14 -7.71 -5.28
C LEU A 18 -0.87 -8.08 -6.74
N VAL A 19 0.19 -7.51 -7.31
CA VAL A 19 0.61 -7.80 -8.68
C VAL A 19 1.58 -8.98 -8.64
N CYS A 20 1.15 -10.11 -9.18
CA CYS A 20 1.94 -11.33 -9.28
C CYS A 20 2.31 -11.61 -10.74
N ASP A 21 3.49 -12.17 -10.95
CA ASP A 21 3.94 -12.69 -12.23
C ASP A 21 4.68 -14.01 -12.01
N SER A 22 4.27 -15.07 -12.71
CA SER A 22 4.83 -16.42 -12.56
C SER A 22 4.91 -16.90 -11.09
N GLY A 23 3.88 -16.59 -10.30
CA GLY A 23 3.83 -16.92 -8.86
C GLY A 23 4.64 -16.00 -7.94
N ILE A 24 5.39 -15.05 -8.48
CA ILE A 24 6.20 -14.09 -7.72
C ILE A 24 5.43 -12.79 -7.54
N SER A 25 5.26 -12.36 -6.29
CA SER A 25 4.69 -11.04 -5.98
C SER A 25 5.69 -9.93 -6.31
N LYS A 26 5.31 -9.01 -7.20
CA LYS A 26 6.18 -7.92 -7.68
C LYS A 26 5.85 -6.57 -7.03
N TRP A 27 4.56 -6.28 -6.88
CA TRP A 27 4.09 -4.99 -6.37
C TRP A 27 2.87 -5.17 -5.49
N ALA A 28 2.75 -4.35 -4.46
CA ALA A 28 1.50 -4.13 -3.74
C ALA A 28 1.02 -2.71 -3.97
N SER A 29 -0.21 -2.55 -4.41
CA SER A 29 -0.78 -1.25 -4.76
C SER A 29 -2.09 -1.00 -4.06
N PHE A 30 -2.25 0.17 -3.45
CA PHE A 30 -3.47 0.54 -2.75
C PHE A 30 -3.55 2.06 -2.60
N ARG A 31 -4.74 2.57 -2.23
CA ARG A 31 -4.92 4.00 -1.92
C ARG A 31 -4.41 4.32 -0.52
N CYS A 32 -3.82 5.50 -0.37
CA CYS A 32 -3.40 6.00 0.92
C CYS A 32 -4.59 6.03 1.90
N PRO A 33 -4.51 5.34 3.05
CA PRO A 33 -5.58 5.34 4.06
C PRO A 33 -5.67 6.67 4.81
N GLY A 34 -4.69 7.56 4.62
CA GLY A 34 -4.65 8.90 5.21
C GLY A 34 -5.57 9.92 4.52
N GLY A 35 -6.30 9.52 3.46
CA GLY A 35 -7.31 10.36 2.81
C GLY A 35 -6.78 11.35 1.77
N CYS A 36 -5.47 11.42 1.53
CA CYS A 36 -4.90 12.33 0.52
C CYS A 36 -5.21 11.94 -0.94
N GLY A 37 -5.84 10.79 -1.18
CA GLY A 37 -6.18 10.30 -2.52
C GLY A 37 -5.03 9.69 -3.31
N GLU A 38 -3.78 9.83 -2.84
CA GLU A 38 -2.60 9.27 -3.50
C GLU A 38 -2.59 7.74 -3.52
N ARG A 39 -2.02 7.19 -4.59
CA ARG A 39 -1.75 5.75 -4.72
C ARG A 39 -0.38 5.43 -4.13
N ILE A 40 -0.32 4.37 -3.35
CA ILE A 40 0.93 3.83 -2.81
C ILE A 40 1.23 2.55 -3.58
N ASP A 41 2.39 2.53 -4.24
CA ASP A 41 2.93 1.36 -4.93
C ASP A 41 4.20 0.89 -4.20
N LEU A 42 4.13 -0.24 -3.52
CA LEU A 42 5.25 -0.85 -2.81
C LEU A 42 5.91 -1.88 -3.72
N SER A 43 7.22 -1.74 -3.93
CA SER A 43 8.00 -2.78 -4.60
C SER A 43 8.22 -3.95 -3.64
N LEU A 44 7.91 -5.16 -4.08
CA LEU A 44 8.13 -6.40 -3.34
C LEU A 44 9.42 -7.10 -3.78
N ASN A 45 10.28 -6.38 -4.52
CA ASN A 45 11.58 -6.89 -4.94
C ASN A 45 12.49 -7.02 -3.71
N PRO A 46 13.00 -8.22 -3.39
CA PRO A 46 13.84 -8.44 -2.20
C PRO A 46 15.18 -7.69 -2.25
N HIS A 47 15.64 -7.26 -3.44
CA HIS A 47 16.87 -6.51 -3.62
C HIS A 47 16.72 -5.00 -3.44
N LEU A 48 15.48 -4.49 -3.39
CA LEU A 48 15.22 -3.07 -3.19
C LEU A 48 14.95 -2.76 -1.71
N ARG A 49 15.26 -1.52 -1.33
CA ARG A 49 14.96 -1.00 0.01
C ARG A 49 13.90 0.10 -0.09
N PRO A 50 12.89 0.10 0.80
CA PRO A 50 12.57 -0.94 1.77
C PRO A 50 12.17 -2.28 1.12
N ASN A 51 12.58 -3.39 1.73
CA ASN A 51 12.22 -4.75 1.28
C ASN A 51 10.83 -5.08 1.84
N TRP A 52 9.78 -4.70 1.11
CA TRP A 52 8.41 -5.01 1.50
C TRP A 52 8.04 -6.43 1.11
N LYS A 53 7.30 -7.09 1.99
CA LYS A 53 6.72 -8.42 1.82
C LYS A 53 5.24 -8.35 2.12
N VAL A 54 4.46 -9.13 1.39
CA VAL A 54 3.03 -9.31 1.62
C VAL A 54 2.75 -10.77 1.89
N THR A 55 2.00 -11.03 2.95
CA THR A 55 1.43 -12.36 3.24
C THR A 55 -0.08 -12.24 3.30
N LEU A 56 -0.77 -13.30 2.90
CA LEU A 56 -2.23 -13.38 2.95
C LEU A 56 -2.62 -14.40 4.03
N ASP A 57 -3.61 -14.06 4.85
CA ASP A 57 -4.23 -15.05 5.73
C ASP A 57 -5.20 -15.95 4.96
N TRP A 58 -5.80 -16.93 5.64
CA TRP A 58 -6.81 -17.83 5.07
C TRP A 58 -8.06 -17.14 4.52
N TRP A 59 -8.39 -15.93 4.99
CA TRP A 59 -9.45 -15.07 4.42
C TRP A 59 -8.93 -14.13 3.32
N ARG A 60 -7.71 -14.38 2.83
CA ARG A 60 -7.02 -13.58 1.82
C ARG A 60 -6.78 -12.13 2.24
N ARG A 61 -6.69 -11.85 3.54
CA ARG A 61 -6.43 -10.50 4.04
C ARG A 61 -4.92 -10.23 4.10
N PRO A 62 -4.45 -9.10 3.55
CA PRO A 62 -3.03 -8.83 3.45
C PRO A 62 -2.41 -8.41 4.78
N THR A 63 -1.16 -8.82 4.99
CA THR A 63 -0.25 -8.30 6.00
C THR A 63 1.02 -7.84 5.30
N VAL A 64 1.41 -6.58 5.52
CA VAL A 64 2.58 -5.96 4.88
C VAL A 64 3.66 -5.68 5.91
N VAL A 65 4.90 -6.08 5.58
CA VAL A 65 6.07 -5.86 6.43
C VAL A 65 7.23 -5.36 5.55
N PRO A 66 7.97 -4.31 5.94
CA PRO A 66 7.80 -3.47 7.13
C PRO A 66 6.63 -2.46 7.00
N SER A 67 6.48 -1.57 7.99
CA SER A 67 5.53 -0.46 7.95
C SER A 67 5.69 0.40 6.70
N VAL A 68 4.62 1.06 6.31
CA VAL A 68 4.58 2.00 5.19
C VAL A 68 4.68 3.41 5.74
N HIS A 69 5.69 4.17 5.32
CA HIS A 69 5.88 5.56 5.69
C HIS A 69 6.00 6.41 4.43
N GLN A 70 4.95 7.17 4.13
CA GLN A 70 4.96 8.12 3.04
C GLN A 70 5.68 9.40 3.46
N ARG A 71 6.67 9.82 2.66
CA ARG A 71 7.39 11.08 2.84
C ARG A 71 6.81 12.24 2.03
N ASN A 72 5.61 12.06 1.48
CA ASN A 72 4.89 13.12 0.77
C ASN A 72 4.16 14.03 1.78
N ASN A 73 3.40 15.00 1.27
CA ASN A 73 2.62 15.94 2.10
C ASN A 73 1.57 15.26 3.02
N CYS A 74 1.18 14.01 2.74
CA CYS A 74 0.29 13.27 3.64
C CYS A 74 1.03 12.80 4.89
N GLY A 75 2.33 12.50 4.80
CA GLY A 75 3.16 12.11 5.94
C GLY A 75 2.68 10.86 6.67
N CYS A 76 1.86 10.02 6.04
CA CYS A 76 1.21 8.91 6.73
C CYS A 76 2.21 7.80 7.09
N HIS A 77 2.09 7.26 8.30
CA HIS A 77 2.89 6.14 8.78
C HIS A 77 2.01 5.10 9.48
N PHE A 78 1.95 3.89 8.90
CA PHE A 78 1.07 2.83 9.36
C PHE A 78 1.59 1.43 9.02
N TRP A 79 1.01 0.44 9.66
CA TRP A 79 1.13 -0.99 9.36
C TRP A 79 -0.14 -1.48 8.67
N ILE A 80 0.00 -2.53 7.85
CA ILE A 80 -1.14 -3.32 7.37
C ILE A 80 -1.03 -4.72 7.95
N ARG A 81 -2.01 -5.14 8.74
CA ARG A 81 -2.06 -6.46 9.38
C ARG A 81 -3.44 -7.07 9.25
N LYS A 82 -3.53 -8.28 8.69
CA LYS A 82 -4.79 -9.02 8.48
C LYS A 82 -5.88 -8.13 7.84
N GLY A 83 -5.49 -7.34 6.84
CA GLY A 83 -6.38 -6.43 6.10
C GLY A 83 -6.78 -5.16 6.84
N LYS A 84 -6.22 -4.88 8.02
CA LYS A 84 -6.47 -3.68 8.81
C LYS A 84 -5.27 -2.75 8.80
N VAL A 85 -5.53 -1.45 8.91
CA VAL A 85 -4.51 -0.41 9.03
C VAL A 85 -4.31 -0.10 10.52
N ASP A 86 -3.09 -0.31 11.03
CA ASP A 86 -2.69 0.08 12.38
C ASP A 86 -1.75 1.30 12.29
N TRP A 87 -2.16 2.45 12.81
CA TRP A 87 -1.39 3.69 12.73
C TRP A 87 -0.19 3.69 13.69
N CYS A 88 0.96 4.20 13.23
CA CYS A 88 2.07 4.52 14.12
C CYS A 88 1.75 5.79 14.94
N LYS A 89 2.42 5.98 16.07
CA LYS A 89 2.26 7.17 16.91
C LYS A 89 2.58 8.43 16.09
N GLY A 90 1.61 9.33 15.95
CA GLY A 90 1.73 10.56 15.14
C GLY A 90 1.75 10.31 13.62
N GLY A 91 1.53 9.07 13.17
CA GLY A 91 1.54 8.70 11.75
C GLY A 91 0.20 8.88 11.04
N GLN A 92 -0.88 9.16 11.77
CA GLN A 92 -2.17 9.48 11.17
C GLN A 92 -2.22 10.96 10.80
N PRO A 93 -2.50 11.32 9.53
CA PRO A 93 -2.57 12.72 9.12
C PRO A 93 -3.71 13.43 9.85
N SER A 94 -3.44 14.63 10.38
CA SER A 94 -4.39 15.36 11.24
C SER A 94 -5.48 16.12 10.48
N LYS A 95 -5.37 16.28 9.16
CA LYS A 95 -6.39 16.82 8.24
C LYS A 95 -5.86 16.69 6.81
N VAL A 96 -6.65 16.10 5.91
CA VAL A 96 -6.39 16.20 4.47
C VAL A 96 -6.57 17.67 4.11
N ARG A 97 -5.48 18.39 3.82
CA ARG A 97 -5.60 19.70 3.17
C ARG A 97 -6.07 19.42 1.74
N GLU A 98 -7.34 19.69 1.48
CA GLU A 98 -7.90 19.70 0.13
C GLU A 98 -6.99 20.55 -0.76
N ARG A 99 -6.48 19.95 -1.84
CA ARG A 99 -5.84 20.72 -2.91
C ARG A 99 -6.97 21.45 -3.62
N PHE A 100 -7.06 22.77 -3.40
CA PHE A 100 -7.81 23.69 -4.27
C PHE A 100 -7.18 23.72 -5.66
#